data_AF-A0A7L4NSQ8-F1
#
_entry.id   AF-A0A7L4NSQ8-F1
#
_cell.length_a   1.000
_cell.length_b   1.000
_cell.length_c   1.000
_cell.angle_alpha   90.00
_cell.angle_beta   90.00
_cell.angle_gamma   90.00
#
_symmetry.space_group_name_H-M   'P 1'
#
loop_
_entity.id
_entity.type
_entity.pdbx_description
1 polymer ?
#
loop_
_entity_poly.entity_id
_entity_poly.type
_entity_poly.pdbx_seq_one_letter_code
_entity_poly.pdbx_strand_id
1 'polypeptide(L)'
;QSLNYPEEKVVTVGLFRIGLIHGHQVIPWGDVASLALLQRQMDVDILISGHTHRFEAFEYENKLYINPGSATGAYSALERNIIPSFVLMDIQAS
;
A
#
# COMPACT_ATOMS: atom_id res chain seq x y z
N GLN A 1 3.06 -5.54 -27.22
CA GLN A 1 4.14 -5.00 -26.36
C GLN A 1 3.80 -5.34 -24.93
N SER A 2 4.69 -6.00 -24.19
CA SER A 2 4.50 -6.13 -22.74
C SER A 2 4.69 -4.75 -22.11
N LEU A 3 3.77 -4.36 -21.24
CA LEU A 3 3.89 -3.14 -20.46
C LEU A 3 4.89 -3.44 -19.34
N ASN A 4 6.05 -2.78 -19.35
CA ASN A 4 7.04 -2.90 -18.28
C ASN A 4 6.70 -1.89 -17.18
N TYR A 5 5.91 -2.32 -16.21
CA TYR A 5 5.67 -1.54 -14.99
C TYR A 5 6.72 -1.88 -13.93
N PRO A 6 7.19 -0.91 -13.14
CA PRO A 6 8.12 -1.18 -12.05
C PRO A 6 7.42 -1.92 -10.91
N GLU A 7 8.14 -2.80 -10.21
CA GLU A 7 7.62 -3.55 -9.06
C GLU A 7 7.31 -2.64 -7.86
N GLU A 8 8.17 -1.65 -7.64
CA GLU A 8 8.05 -0.65 -6.59
C GLU A 8 8.29 0.76 -7.16
N LYS A 9 7.69 1.77 -6.53
CA LYS A 9 7.89 3.16 -6.91
C LYS A 9 7.83 4.07 -5.70
N VAL A 10 8.79 4.99 -5.59
CA VAL A 10 8.72 6.10 -4.63
C VAL A 10 8.34 7.37 -5.37
N VAL A 11 7.37 8.10 -4.84
CA VAL A 11 6.97 9.43 -5.33
C VAL A 11 6.91 10.39 -4.16
N THR A 12 7.24 11.66 -4.39
CA THR A 12 7.12 12.72 -3.38
C THR A 12 5.92 13.59 -3.71
N VAL A 13 5.04 13.79 -2.73
CA VAL A 13 3.87 14.68 -2.83
C VAL A 13 3.85 15.58 -1.61
N GLY A 14 4.03 16.89 -1.82
CA GLY A 14 4.24 17.83 -0.72
C GLY A 14 5.50 17.47 0.07
N LEU A 15 5.35 17.31 1.39
CA LEU A 15 6.43 16.93 2.31
C LEU A 15 6.56 15.41 2.50
N PHE A 16 5.68 14.61 1.90
CA PHE A 16 5.62 13.17 2.12
C PHE A 16 6.30 12.40 1.00
N ARG A 17 7.18 11.46 1.37
CA ARG A 17 7.64 10.40 0.49
C ARG A 17 6.66 9.23 0.56
N ILE A 18 6.13 8.82 -0.59
CA ILE A 18 5.12 7.78 -0.71
C ILE A 18 5.73 6.61 -1.47
N GLY A 19 5.81 5.45 -0.82
CA GLY A 19 6.19 4.18 -1.45
C GLY A 19 4.94 3.48 -1.97
N LEU A 20 5.02 2.92 -3.17
CA LEU A 20 3.96 2.14 -3.80
C LEU A 20 4.52 0.78 -4.22
N ILE A 21 3.84 -0.28 -3.81
CA ILE A 21 4.11 -1.66 -4.22
C ILE A 21 2.78 -2.41 -4.38
N HIS A 22 2.71 -3.44 -5.22
CA HIS A 22 1.51 -4.28 -5.28
C HIS A 22 1.29 -5.06 -3.97
N GLY A 23 2.34 -5.57 -3.33
CA GLY A 23 2.28 -6.24 -2.03
C GLY A 23 2.27 -7.78 -2.09
N HIS A 24 2.24 -8.38 -3.30
CA HIS A 24 2.32 -9.84 -3.45
C HIS A 24 3.71 -10.40 -3.06
N GLN A 25 4.71 -9.53 -3.06
CA GLN A 25 6.11 -9.79 -2.71
C GLN A 25 6.35 -9.76 -1.20
N VAL A 26 5.42 -9.18 -0.42
CA VAL A 26 5.56 -9.03 1.04
C VAL A 26 5.10 -10.31 1.71
N ILE A 27 6.01 -11.05 2.36
CA ILE A 27 5.70 -12.32 3.00
C ILE A 27 5.97 -12.20 4.51
N PRO A 28 5.02 -12.58 5.39
CA PRO A 28 3.63 -12.96 5.10
C PRO A 28 2.77 -11.81 4.54
N TRP A 29 1.71 -12.11 3.80
CA TRP A 29 0.84 -11.10 3.19
C TRP A 29 0.14 -10.25 4.25
N GLY A 30 0.30 -8.93 4.15
CA GLY A 30 -0.29 -7.98 5.10
C GLY A 30 0.34 -8.00 6.50
N ASP A 31 1.46 -8.69 6.70
CA ASP A 31 2.17 -8.66 7.97
C ASP A 31 2.79 -7.28 8.22
N VAL A 32 2.46 -6.68 9.37
CA VAL A 32 2.88 -5.32 9.73
C VAL A 32 4.40 -5.22 9.86
N ALA A 33 5.08 -6.25 10.37
CA ALA A 33 6.52 -6.21 10.52
C ALA A 33 7.24 -6.29 9.16
N SER A 34 6.76 -7.13 8.25
CA SER A 34 7.26 -7.20 6.87
C SER A 34 7.01 -5.91 6.09
N LEU A 35 5.83 -5.29 6.24
CA LEU A 35 5.53 -3.98 5.67
C LEU A 35 6.43 -2.88 6.25
N ALA A 36 6.69 -2.90 7.56
CA ALA A 36 7.59 -1.94 8.21
C ALA A 36 9.05 -2.10 7.76
N LEU A 37 9.51 -3.33 7.48
CA LEU A 37 10.82 -3.55 6.90
C LEU A 37 10.91 -2.93 5.49
N LEU A 38 9.88 -3.13 4.67
CA LEU A 38 9.83 -2.54 3.33
C LEU A 38 9.75 -1.01 3.37
N GLN A 39 8.93 -0.44 4.27
CA GLN A 39 8.86 1.00 4.47
C GLN A 39 10.24 1.60 4.78
N ARG A 40 11.01 0.96 5.69
CA ARG A 40 12.37 1.40 6.02
C ARG A 40 13.35 1.23 4.86
N GLN A 41 13.24 0.15 4.10
CA GLN A 41 14.07 -0.07 2.91
C GLN A 41 13.82 1.00 1.83
N MET A 42 12.56 1.38 1.61
CA MET A 42 12.19 2.42 0.65
C MET A 42 12.39 3.85 1.19
N ASP A 43 12.55 3.97 2.51
CA ASP A 43 12.70 5.23 3.25
C ASP A 43 11.54 6.21 2.96
N VAL A 44 10.31 5.78 3.24
CA VAL A 44 9.08 6.51 2.91
C VAL A 44 8.25 6.87 4.14
N ASP A 45 7.51 7.96 4.09
CA ASP A 45 6.61 8.39 5.17
C ASP A 45 5.27 7.65 5.12
N ILE A 46 4.82 7.34 3.90
CA ILE A 46 3.58 6.62 3.61
C ILE A 46 3.93 5.40 2.75
N LEU A 47 3.52 4.20 3.16
CA LEU A 47 3.62 2.99 2.35
C LEU A 47 2.23 2.58 1.85
N ILE A 48 2.07 2.52 0.54
CA ILE A 48 0.87 2.02 -0.13
C ILE A 48 1.14 0.61 -0.65
N SER A 49 0.33 -0.34 -0.20
CA SER A 49 0.37 -1.75 -0.65
C SER A 49 -1.02 -2.23 -1.02
N GLY A 50 -1.13 -3.28 -1.85
CA GLY A 50 -2.40 -3.88 -2.25
C GLY A 50 -2.46 -5.36 -1.91
N HIS A 51 -2.77 -6.19 -2.91
CA HIS A 51 -2.73 -7.67 -2.88
C HIS A 51 -3.75 -8.38 -1.96
N THR A 52 -3.97 -7.90 -0.74
CA THR A 52 -4.91 -8.53 0.21
C THR A 52 -6.38 -8.34 -0.18
N HIS A 53 -6.67 -7.32 -1.00
CA HIS A 53 -8.01 -6.85 -1.37
C HIS A 53 -8.85 -6.36 -0.17
N ARG A 54 -8.21 -6.05 0.96
CA ARG A 54 -8.85 -5.50 2.16
C ARG A 54 -8.35 -4.09 2.40
N PHE A 55 -9.28 -3.14 2.56
CA PHE A 55 -8.95 -1.77 2.92
C PHE A 55 -8.32 -1.72 4.32
N GLU A 56 -7.17 -1.05 4.43
CA GLU A 56 -6.47 -0.79 5.69
C GLU A 56 -5.88 0.62 5.64
N ALA A 57 -6.00 1.39 6.72
CA ALA A 57 -5.33 2.68 6.87
C ALA A 57 -4.97 2.83 8.35
N PHE A 58 -3.69 2.73 8.67
CA PHE A 58 -3.22 2.74 10.05
C PHE A 58 -1.82 3.35 10.17
N GLU A 59 -1.53 3.88 11.35
CA GLU A 59 -0.20 4.35 11.71
C GLU A 59 0.54 3.26 12.48
N TYR A 60 1.81 3.04 12.14
CA TYR A 60 2.71 2.15 12.86
C TYR A 60 4.12 2.75 12.86
N GLU A 61 4.74 2.85 14.04
CA GLU A 61 6.07 3.48 14.21
C GLU A 61 6.20 4.87 13.56
N ASN A 62 5.18 5.73 13.73
CA ASN A 62 5.12 7.08 13.16
C ASN A 62 5.17 7.15 11.63
N LYS A 63 4.77 6.06 10.96
CA LYS A 63 4.64 5.96 9.50
C LYS A 63 3.22 5.51 9.15
N LEU A 64 2.71 5.98 8.03
CA LEU A 64 1.35 5.68 7.59
C LEU A 64 1.36 4.51 6.59
N TYR A 65 0.50 3.53 6.81
CA TYR A 65 0.33 2.37 5.94
C TYR A 65 -1.08 2.38 5.37
N ILE A 66 -1.17 2.27 4.05
CA ILE A 66 -2.44 2.33 3.32
C ILE A 66 -2.54 1.11 2.41
N ASN A 67 -3.66 0.41 2.51
CA ASN A 67 -4.14 -0.52 1.51
C ASN A 67 -5.48 -0.02 0.99
N PRO A 68 -5.61 0.37 -0.29
CA PRO A 68 -6.87 0.87 -0.81
C PRO A 68 -7.92 -0.22 -0.97
N GLY A 69 -7.56 -1.49 -0.82
CA GLY A 69 -8.42 -2.63 -1.13
C GLY A 69 -8.56 -2.85 -2.64
N SER A 70 -9.66 -3.46 -3.05
CA SER A 70 -9.97 -3.68 -4.47
C SER A 70 -11.10 -2.75 -4.91
N ALA A 71 -10.83 -1.86 -5.87
CA ALA A 71 -11.83 -0.92 -6.40
C ALA A 71 -13.08 -1.59 -6.97
N THR A 72 -12.95 -2.82 -7.45
CA THR A 72 -14.05 -3.60 -8.05
C THR A 72 -14.59 -4.67 -7.12
N GLY A 73 -14.02 -4.84 -5.92
CA GLY A 73 -14.34 -5.96 -5.05
C GLY A 73 -13.92 -7.32 -5.63
N ALA A 74 -12.81 -7.36 -6.37
CA ALA A 74 -12.33 -8.58 -7.02
C ALA A 74 -12.02 -9.68 -6.00
N TYR A 75 -12.20 -10.94 -6.42
CA TYR A 75 -11.88 -12.11 -5.61
C TYR A 75 -10.44 -12.11 -5.08
N SER A 76 -10.26 -12.55 -3.82
CA SER A 76 -8.96 -12.82 -3.19
C SER A 76 -8.96 -14.23 -2.59
N ALA A 77 -7.83 -14.92 -2.62
CA ALA A 77 -7.74 -16.31 -2.15
C ALA A 77 -7.88 -16.45 -0.62
N LEU A 78 -7.54 -15.41 0.15
CA LEU A 78 -7.52 -15.45 1.61
C LEU A 78 -8.67 -14.68 2.27
N GLU A 79 -9.41 -13.88 1.51
CA GLU A 79 -10.48 -13.04 2.03
C GLU A 79 -11.79 -13.35 1.29
N ARG A 80 -12.84 -13.72 2.05
CA ARG A 80 -14.09 -14.22 1.48
C ARG A 80 -15.08 -13.11 1.15
N ASN A 81 -15.04 -12.03 1.94
CA ASN A 81 -16.02 -10.94 1.86
C ASN A 81 -15.30 -9.66 1.41
N ILE A 82 -15.09 -9.53 0.10
CA ILE A 82 -14.43 -8.36 -0.47
C ILE A 82 -15.46 -7.25 -0.69
N ILE A 83 -15.20 -6.10 -0.06
CA ILE A 83 -15.99 -4.88 -0.25
C ILE A 83 -15.23 -3.98 -1.24
N PRO A 84 -15.86 -3.56 -2.37
CA PRO A 84 -15.27 -2.58 -3.27
C PRO A 84 -14.81 -1.32 -2.53
N SER A 85 -13.55 -0.94 -2.71
CA SER A 85 -12.91 0.12 -1.92
C SER A 85 -11.82 0.86 -2.70
N PHE A 86 -11.64 2.14 -2.37
CA PHE A 86 -10.53 2.98 -2.84
C PHE A 86 -10.24 4.05 -1.78
N VAL A 87 -9.08 4.71 -1.89
CA VAL A 87 -8.65 5.76 -0.96
C VAL A 87 -8.41 7.07 -1.72
N LEU A 88 -8.86 8.17 -1.13
CA LEU A 88 -8.52 9.52 -1.56
C LEU A 88 -7.69 10.17 -0.44
N MET A 89 -6.52 10.71 -0.79
CA MET A 89 -5.65 11.43 0.14
C MET A 89 -5.66 12.91 -0.23
N ASP A 90 -6.07 13.76 0.71
CA ASP A 90 -5.84 15.20 0.62
C ASP A 90 -4.53 15.53 1.33
N ILE A 91 -3.52 15.97 0.57
CA ILE A 91 -2.19 16.31 1.09
C ILE A 91 -2.00 17.81 0.96
N GLN A 92 -2.01 18.49 2.11
CA GLN A 92 -1.78 19.93 2.19
C GLN A 92 -0.44 20.21 2.88
N ALA A 93 0.34 21.11 2.30
CA ALA A 93 1.43 21.76 3.00
C ALA A 93 0.85 23.00 3.70
N SER A 94 1.12 23.14 5.00
CA SER A 94 0.80 24.34 5.78
C SER A 94 1.50 25.58 5.24
#